data_AF-E0U873-F1
#
_entry.id   AF-E0U873-F1
#
_cell.length_a   1.000
_cell.length_b   1.000
_cell.length_c   1.000
_cell.angle_alpha   90.00
_cell.angle_beta   90.00
_cell.angle_gamma   90.00
#
_symmetry.space_group_name_H-M   'P 1'
#
loop_
_entity.id
_entity.type
_entity.pdbx_description
1 polymer ?
#
loop_
_entity_poly.entity_id
_entity_poly.type
_entity_poly.pdbx_seq_one_letter_code
_entity_poly.pdbx_strand_id
1 'polypeptide(L)' 'MKTLIKWTVDQYHHLIETGILSNHQIELIAVDIIKMSPEGSLHYTIASSGADYLKIFFG' A
#
# COMPACT_ATOMS: atom_id res chain seq x y z
N MET A 1 -9.32 2.86 12.37
CA MET A 1 -9.25 1.79 13.39
C MET A 1 -7.84 1.80 13.95
N LYS A 2 -7.65 1.83 15.28
CA LYS A 2 -6.31 1.78 15.90
C LYS A 2 -5.99 0.34 16.24
N THR A 3 -4.81 -0.17 15.88
CA THR A 3 -4.38 -1.50 16.29
C THR A 3 -3.85 -1.44 17.73
N LEU A 4 -4.10 -2.50 18.51
CA LEU A 4 -3.60 -2.59 19.90
C LEU A 4 -2.07 -2.67 19.95
N ILE A 5 -1.49 -3.31 18.93
CA ILE A 5 -0.04 -3.44 18.75
C ILE A 5 0.42 -2.33 17.81
N LYS A 6 1.57 -1.73 18.15
CA LYS A 6 2.31 -0.81 17.29
C LYS A 6 3.41 -1.58 16.59
N TRP A 7 3.53 -1.35 15.29
CA TRP A 7 4.42 -2.12 14.43
C TRP A 7 5.58 -1.26 13.95
N THR A 8 6.79 -1.82 13.94
CA THR A 8 7.92 -1.22 13.24
C THR A 8 7.86 -1.54 11.75
N VAL A 9 8.62 -0.80 10.94
CA VAL A 9 8.74 -1.06 9.49
C VAL A 9 9.29 -2.46 9.24
N ASP A 10 10.31 -2.88 9.98
CA ASP A 10 10.92 -4.21 9.82
C ASP A 10 9.93 -5.34 10.12
N GLN A 11 9.12 -5.19 11.17
CA GLN A 11 8.07 -6.15 11.50
C GLN A 11 7.01 -6.20 10.40
N TYR A 12 6.60 -5.04 9.88
CA TYR A 12 5.65 -4.98 8.77
C TYR A 12 6.20 -5.70 7.53
N HIS A 13 7.46 -5.47 7.14
CA HIS A 13 8.08 -6.17 6.01
C HIS A 13 8.14 -7.68 6.23
N HIS A 14 8.52 -8.13 7.43
CA HIS A 14 8.52 -9.56 7.77
C HIS A 14 7.13 -10.20 7.63
N LEU A 15 6.05 -9.50 7.99
CA LEU A 15 4.67 -10.00 7.82
C LEU A 15 4.26 -10.12 6.35
N ILE A 16 4.78 -9.22 5.49
CA ILE A 16 4.56 -9.29 4.04
C ILE A 16 5.34 -10.46 3.44
N GLU A 17 6.61 -10.62 3.80
CA GLU A 17 7.49 -11.69 3.31
C GLU A 17 6.99 -13.08 3.70
N THR A 18 6.47 -13.23 4.93
CA THR A 18 5.87 -14.49 5.40
C THR A 18 4.51 -14.80 4.77
N GLY A 19 3.93 -13.87 4.00
CA GLY A 19 2.64 -14.04 3.36
C GLY A 19 1.44 -14.01 4.30
N ILE A 20 1.62 -13.61 5.56
CA ILE A 20 0.51 -13.51 6.54
C ILE A 20 -0.50 -12.45 6.07
N LEU A 21 -0.01 -11.38 5.46
CA LEU A 21 -0.82 -10.24 5.04
C LEU A 21 -0.94 -10.08 3.52
N SER A 22 -0.39 -11.01 2.73
CA SER A 22 -0.32 -10.90 1.26
C SER A 22 -1.68 -10.88 0.56
N ASN A 23 -2.73 -11.45 1.19
CA ASN A 23 -4.09 -11.41 0.65
C ASN A 23 -4.87 -10.14 1.04
N HIS A 24 -4.26 -9.21 1.77
CA HIS A 24 -4.92 -7.99 2.24
C HIS A 24 -4.21 -6.75 1.69
N GLN A 25 -4.97 -5.85 1.07
CA GLN A 25 -4.46 -4.50 0.75
C GLN A 25 -4.38 -3.68 2.04
N ILE A 26 -3.18 -3.62 2.62
CA ILE A 26 -2.92 -2.94 3.88
C ILE A 26 -1.68 -2.05 3.80
N GLU A 27 -1.66 -1.01 4.62
CA GLU A 27 -0.55 -0.06 4.73
C GLU A 27 -0.16 0.12 6.20
N LEU A 28 1.12 0.37 6.45
CA LEU A 28 1.61 0.83 7.75
C LEU A 28 1.63 2.36 7.77
N ILE A 29 0.69 2.97 8.52
CA ILE A 29 0.63 4.43 8.69
C ILE A 29 0.73 4.76 10.17
N ALA A 30 1.68 5.61 10.54
CA ALA A 30 1.87 6.07 11.93
C ALA A 30 1.85 4.91 12.94
N VAL A 31 2.66 3.88 12.68
CA VAL A 31 2.80 2.64 13.47
C VAL A 31 1.52 1.78 13.60
N ASP A 32 0.46 2.07 12.85
CA ASP A 32 -0.77 1.27 12.75
C ASP A 32 -0.88 0.57 11.39
N ILE A 33 -1.33 -0.68 11.39
CA ILE A 33 -1.71 -1.37 10.15
C ILE A 33 -3.16 -1.00 9.81
N ILE A 34 -3.36 -0.38 8.65
CA ILE A 34 -4.67 0.02 8.17
C ILE A 34 -5.01 -0.69 6.85
N LYS A 35 -6.30 -0.92 6.61
CA LYS A 35 -6.77 -1.43 5.32
C LYS A 35 -6.84 -0.29 4.32
N MET A 36 -6.27 -0.49 3.14
CA MET A 36 -6.36 0.45 2.04
C MET A 36 -7.81 0.52 1.51
N SER A 37 -8.25 1.71 1.13
CA SER A 37 -9.50 1.87 0.40
C SER A 37 -9.40 1.19 -0.96
N PRO A 38 -10.44 0.51 -1.44
CA PRO A 38 -10.42 -0.08 -2.77
C PRO A 38 -10.21 1.03 -3.81
N GLU A 39 -9.35 0.75 -4.79
CA GLU A 39 -9.14 1.67 -5.90
C GLU A 39 -10.37 1.74 -6.80
N GLY A 40 -10.88 2.95 -7.04
CA GLY A 40 -11.98 3.20 -7.97
C GLY A 40 -11.50 3.36 -9.41
N SER A 41 -12.39 3.15 -10.39
CA SER A 41 -12.07 3.24 -11.83
C SER A 41 -11.46 4.59 -12.25
N LEU A 42 -11.98 5.70 -11.69
CA LEU A 42 -11.43 7.03 -11.95
C LEU A 42 -10.01 7.18 -11.39
N HIS A 43 -9.78 6.69 -10.17
CA HIS A 43 -8.46 6.73 -9.53
C HIS A 43 -7.44 5.94 -10.34
N TYR A 44 -7.78 4.70 -10.72
CA TYR A 44 -6.96 3.85 -11.58
C TYR A 44 -6.60 4.54 -12.90
N THR A 45 -7.59 5.12 -13.59
CA THR A 45 -7.39 5.71 -14.92
C THR A 45 -6.41 6.89 -14.86
N ILE A 46 -6.59 7.78 -13.89
CA ILE A 46 -5.72 8.96 -13.71
C ILE A 46 -4.32 8.52 -13.28
N ALA A 47 -4.22 7.61 -12.31
CA ALA A 47 -2.94 7.12 -11.80
C ALA A 47 -2.13 6.39 -12.88
N SER A 48 -2.76 5.50 -13.65
CA SER A 48 -2.11 4.77 -14.74
C SER A 48 -1.63 5.72 -15.84
N SER A 49 -2.49 6.64 -16.28
CA SER A 49 -2.13 7.61 -17.33
C SER A 49 -0.97 8.51 -16.89
N GLY A 50 -0.99 8.95 -15.62
CA GLY A 50 0.10 9.73 -15.03
C GLY A 50 1.41 8.94 -14.96
N ALA A 51 1.35 7.67 -14.55
CA ALA A 51 2.53 6.80 -14.51
C ALA A 51 3.14 6.60 -15.91
N ASP A 52 2.32 6.42 -16.93
CA ASP A 52 2.80 6.24 -18.31
C ASP A 52 3.42 7.53 -18.87
N TYR A 53 2.84 8.68 -18.57
CA TYR A 53 3.44 9.97 -18.90
C TYR A 53 4.83 10.15 -18.27
N LEU A 54 4.96 9.84 -16.98
CA LEU A 54 6.23 9.96 -16.26
C LEU A 54 7.30 9.00 -16.84
N LYS A 55 6.92 7.78 -17.22
CA LYS A 55 7.85 6.84 -17.88
C LYS A 55 8.34 7.37 -19.23
N ILE A 56 7.48 8.03 -20.03
CA ILE A 56 7.89 8.61 -21.31
C ILE A 56 8.86 9.78 -21.10
N PHE A 57 8.67 10.56 -20.03
CA PHE A 57 9.49 11.75 -19.79
C PHE A 57 10.82 11.45 -19.10
N PHE A 58 10.85 10.47 -18.19
CA PHE A 58 12.01 10.16 -17.35
C PHE A 58 12.68 8.80 -17.65
N GLY A 59 12.06 7.93 -18.44
CA GLY A 59 12.60 6.63 -18.86
C GLY A 59 13.33 6.70 -20.20
#